data_AF-A0A840F375-F1
#
_entry.id   AF-A0A840F375-F1
#
_cell.length_a   1.000
_cell.length_b   1.000
_cell.length_c   1.000
_cell.angle_alpha   90.00
_cell.angle_beta   90.00
_cell.angle_gamma   90.00
#
_symmetry.space_group_name_H-M   'P 1'
#
loop_
_entity.id
_entity.type
_entity.pdbx_description
1 polymer ?
#
loop_
_entity_poly.entity_id
_entity_poly.type
_entity_poly.pdbx_seq_one_letter_code
_entity_poly.pdbx_strand_id
1 'polypeptide(L)'
;MPVAIVNADVPAGEGDDQVHAGADVTANLIDSGSLAFESVDSSAAYDGLRSGHFYFVIDIPTDFSTTLSEIGDATVAPALMTVTYNDNNTLKASSIGAAAMSKINAAVLKGVSSTTVGTVVDGVQSLGDGLRTAANGSGQLRDGTSQLRDGANDLADGIVGRLAPGVTAAARGAEKVDDGAQQVSDGLRRLQTGTDELGAGATRLADGIDDLVGTVNLPTVDRTVAQLQKAAPGVDLSKLTALLDGLSQLQSGSRQIATELTDPSAAYRSGVDTLVVGSRTDPSRCFRRAQVVSASSGLRVAIRS
;
A
#
# COMPACT_ATOMS: atom_id res chain seq x y z
N MET A 1 23.97 20.54 75.91
CA MET A 1 24.70 19.29 76.15
C MET A 1 25.27 18.86 74.82
N PRO A 2 26.60 18.88 74.66
CA PRO A 2 27.27 18.49 73.43
C PRO A 2 27.19 16.98 73.22
N VAL A 3 26.87 16.58 71.99
CA VAL A 3 26.72 15.20 71.54
C VAL A 3 27.49 15.04 70.24
N ALA A 4 28.39 14.07 70.19
CA ALA A 4 29.12 13.78 68.97
C ALA A 4 28.30 12.83 68.07
N ILE A 5 28.24 13.14 66.79
CA ILE A 5 27.75 12.25 65.74
C ILE A 5 28.97 11.83 64.90
N VAL A 6 29.18 10.53 64.80
CA VAL A 6 30.15 9.92 63.89
C VAL A 6 29.34 9.29 62.77
N ASN A 7 29.35 9.91 61.60
CA ASN A 7 28.66 9.39 60.44
C ASN A 7 29.64 8.67 59.50
N ALA A 8 29.64 7.34 59.54
CA ALA A 8 30.45 6.51 58.65
C ALA A 8 29.70 6.08 57.38
N ASP A 9 28.41 6.45 57.26
CA ASP A 9 27.52 6.02 56.19
C ASP A 9 28.01 6.43 54.79
N VAL A 10 27.82 5.53 53.82
CA VAL A 10 28.11 5.77 52.41
C VAL A 10 26.78 5.77 51.64
N PRO A 11 26.53 6.77 50.77
CA PRO A 11 25.31 6.81 49.97
C PRO A 11 25.09 5.52 49.15
N ALA A 12 23.85 5.07 49.05
CA ALA A 12 23.48 3.87 48.31
C ALA A 12 22.72 4.21 47.03
N GLY A 13 23.02 3.52 45.91
CA GLY A 13 22.42 3.78 44.60
C GLY A 13 23.34 4.50 43.61
N GLU A 14 22.83 4.78 42.42
CA GLU A 14 23.58 5.39 41.31
C GLU A 14 22.91 6.67 40.80
N GLY A 15 23.72 7.67 40.42
CA GLY A 15 23.21 8.91 39.83
C GLY A 15 22.40 9.77 40.79
N ASP A 16 21.29 10.34 40.30
CA ASP A 16 20.39 11.20 41.09
C ASP A 16 19.48 10.41 42.05
N ASP A 17 19.48 9.07 41.96
CA ASP A 17 18.67 8.18 42.80
C ASP A 17 19.44 7.71 44.07
N GLN A 18 20.51 8.41 44.44
CA GLN A 18 21.28 8.07 45.64
C GLN A 18 20.49 8.32 46.92
N VAL A 19 20.43 7.30 47.77
CA VAL A 19 19.90 7.37 49.14
C VAL A 19 21.02 7.85 50.05
N HIS A 20 20.81 8.99 50.72
CA HIS A 20 21.76 9.64 51.62
C HIS A 20 21.30 9.63 53.08
N ALA A 21 20.75 8.50 53.53
CA ALA A 21 20.03 8.41 54.79
C ALA A 21 20.85 8.79 56.03
N GLY A 22 22.14 8.43 56.11
CA GLY A 22 22.99 8.80 57.24
C GLY A 22 23.30 10.29 57.28
N ALA A 23 23.48 10.91 56.11
CA ALA A 23 23.64 12.36 55.99
C ALA A 23 22.35 13.10 56.40
N ASP A 24 21.19 12.61 55.95
CA ASP A 24 19.89 13.18 56.30
C ASP A 24 19.58 13.06 57.79
N VAL A 25 19.88 11.91 58.41
CA VAL A 25 19.72 11.72 59.86
C VAL A 25 20.66 12.65 60.63
N THR A 26 21.91 12.79 60.20
CA THR A 26 22.88 13.71 60.80
C THR A 26 22.38 15.15 60.74
N ALA A 27 21.93 15.60 59.57
CA ALA A 27 21.38 16.94 59.37
C ALA A 27 20.13 17.19 60.23
N ASN A 28 19.19 16.23 60.28
CA ASN A 28 17.97 16.35 61.09
C ASN A 28 18.24 16.35 62.60
N LEU A 29 19.26 15.61 63.06
CA LEU A 29 19.67 15.65 64.47
C LEU A 29 20.22 17.02 64.85
N ILE A 30 21.11 17.59 64.03
CA ILE A 30 21.67 18.92 64.23
C ILE A 30 20.57 20.01 64.19
N ASP A 31 19.68 19.96 63.21
CA ASP A 31 18.58 20.92 63.04
C ASP A 31 17.52 20.83 64.17
N SER A 32 17.45 19.70 64.89
CA SER A 32 16.43 19.48 65.93
C SER A 32 16.45 20.46 67.10
N GLY A 33 17.56 21.21 67.28
CA GLY A 33 17.73 22.28 68.28
C GLY A 33 17.59 21.85 69.76
N SER A 34 17.41 20.55 70.01
CA SER A 34 17.07 20.02 71.34
C SER A 34 18.31 19.66 72.16
N LEU A 35 19.41 19.34 71.48
CA LEU A 35 20.74 19.04 72.02
C LEU A 35 21.78 19.72 71.11
N ALA A 36 23.00 19.93 71.61
CA ALA A 36 24.07 20.51 70.82
C ALA A 36 24.79 19.37 70.07
N PHE A 37 24.14 18.84 69.04
CA PHE A 37 24.75 17.82 68.20
C PHE A 37 25.86 18.42 67.35
N GLU A 38 26.98 17.72 67.27
CA GLU A 38 28.15 18.10 66.51
C GLU A 38 28.63 16.89 65.71
N SER A 39 28.76 17.04 64.39
CA SER A 39 29.36 16.01 63.55
C SER A 39 30.87 16.13 63.66
N VAL A 40 31.54 15.07 64.11
CA VAL A 40 32.98 15.02 64.33
C VAL A 40 33.54 13.69 63.82
N ASP A 41 34.84 13.60 63.61
CA ASP A 41 35.48 12.32 63.31
C ASP A 41 35.47 11.39 64.53
N SER A 42 35.61 10.08 64.26
CA SER A 42 35.56 9.05 65.31
C SER A 42 36.58 9.29 66.43
N SER A 43 37.82 9.71 66.09
CA SER A 43 38.85 9.92 67.12
C SER A 43 38.45 11.06 68.06
N ALA A 44 38.04 12.20 67.49
CA ALA A 44 37.58 13.36 68.25
C ALA A 44 36.33 13.06 69.09
N ALA A 45 35.39 12.27 68.55
CA ALA A 45 34.19 11.85 69.26
C ALA A 45 34.53 11.07 70.54
N TYR A 46 35.38 10.05 70.42
CA TYR A 46 35.71 9.16 71.53
C TYR A 46 36.69 9.78 72.53
N ASP A 47 37.63 10.62 72.09
CA ASP A 47 38.49 11.39 72.99
C ASP A 47 37.70 12.47 73.73
N GLY A 48 36.76 13.12 73.03
CA GLY A 48 35.80 14.03 73.62
C GLY A 48 34.87 13.34 74.63
N LEU A 49 34.46 12.09 74.36
CA LEU A 49 33.67 11.29 75.29
C LEU A 49 34.45 10.97 76.56
N ARG A 50 35.72 10.51 76.44
CA ARG A 50 36.59 10.16 77.57
C ARG A 50 36.94 11.37 78.44
N SER A 51 37.20 12.52 77.82
CA SER A 51 37.50 13.77 78.51
C SER A 51 36.26 14.41 79.15
N GLY A 52 35.06 13.88 78.87
CA GLY A 52 33.79 14.43 79.35
C GLY A 52 33.33 15.67 78.58
N HIS A 53 33.98 15.99 77.45
CA HIS A 53 33.53 17.04 76.54
C HIS A 53 32.20 16.66 75.89
N PHE A 54 32.05 15.42 75.41
CA PHE A 54 30.77 14.89 74.92
C PHE A 54 30.10 14.02 75.97
N TYR A 55 28.78 14.09 76.06
CA TYR A 55 27.99 13.27 76.98
C TYR A 55 27.73 11.86 76.44
N PHE A 56 27.56 11.74 75.13
CA PHE A 56 27.46 10.47 74.40
C PHE A 56 27.88 10.69 72.93
N VAL A 57 28.25 9.59 72.29
CA VAL A 57 28.60 9.48 70.87
C VAL A 57 27.53 8.65 70.18
N ILE A 58 27.10 9.08 69.01
CA ILE A 58 26.20 8.34 68.12
C ILE A 58 27.00 7.91 66.89
N ASP A 59 27.11 6.62 66.67
CA ASP A 59 27.71 6.06 65.46
C ASP A 59 26.62 5.64 64.48
N ILE A 60 26.67 6.21 63.28
CA ILE A 60 25.89 5.77 62.12
C ILE A 60 26.79 4.82 61.31
N PRO A 61 26.38 3.56 61.11
CA PRO A 61 27.22 2.55 60.46
C PRO A 61 27.39 2.83 58.97
N THR A 62 28.42 2.22 58.36
CA THR A 62 28.80 2.45 56.95
C THR A 62 27.76 2.01 55.93
N ASP A 63 26.90 1.06 56.30
CA ASP A 63 25.88 0.40 55.46
C ASP A 63 24.46 0.94 55.71
N PHE A 64 24.33 2.07 56.41
CA PHE A 64 23.04 2.60 56.84
C PHE A 64 22.13 2.98 55.66
N SER A 65 22.64 3.73 54.68
CA SER A 65 21.90 4.07 53.46
C SER A 65 21.60 2.86 52.59
N THR A 66 22.52 1.90 52.49
CA THR A 66 22.29 0.65 51.73
C THR A 66 21.14 -0.15 52.33
N THR A 67 21.19 -0.37 53.64
CA THR A 67 20.13 -1.08 54.38
C THR A 67 18.77 -0.38 54.22
N LEU A 68 18.75 0.96 54.23
CA LEU A 68 17.51 1.72 54.08
C LEU A 68 16.99 1.77 52.62
N SER A 69 17.86 1.62 51.62
CA SER A 69 17.45 1.49 50.21
C SER A 69 16.78 0.15 49.90
N GLU A 70 17.00 -0.88 50.73
CA GLU A 70 16.46 -2.23 50.57
C GLU A 70 15.22 -2.49 51.45
N ILE A 71 14.66 -1.46 52.10
CA ILE A 71 13.46 -1.58 52.95
C ILE A 71 12.29 -2.15 52.12
N GLY A 72 11.96 -3.41 52.39
CA GLY A 72 11.00 -4.20 51.62
C GLY A 72 11.44 -5.66 51.45
N ASP A 73 12.74 -5.92 51.57
CA ASP A 73 13.30 -7.27 51.66
C ASP A 73 13.40 -7.72 53.13
N ALA A 74 12.67 -8.78 53.49
CA ALA A 74 12.61 -9.31 54.85
C ALA A 74 13.91 -10.00 55.31
N THR A 75 14.91 -10.12 54.44
CA THR A 75 16.18 -10.82 54.70
C THR A 75 17.32 -9.91 55.15
N VAL A 76 17.14 -8.58 55.06
CA VAL A 76 18.18 -7.60 55.39
C VAL A 76 18.18 -7.31 56.89
N ALA A 77 19.36 -7.39 57.52
CA ALA A 77 19.53 -7.07 58.94
C ALA A 77 19.31 -5.57 59.20
N PRO A 78 18.73 -5.17 60.36
CA PRO A 78 18.52 -3.75 60.63
C PRO A 78 19.85 -3.00 60.77
N ALA A 79 19.95 -1.80 60.19
CA ALA A 79 21.10 -0.93 60.41
C ALA A 79 21.06 -0.39 61.85
N LEU A 80 21.98 -0.88 62.68
CA LEU A 80 22.02 -0.55 64.11
C LEU A 80 22.88 0.69 64.35
N MET A 81 22.22 1.81 64.67
CA MET A 81 22.93 2.96 65.24
C MET A 81 23.36 2.65 66.67
N THR A 82 24.62 2.92 66.98
CA THR A 82 25.17 2.68 68.32
C THR A 82 25.27 3.98 69.09
N VAL A 83 24.90 3.95 70.38
CA VAL A 83 25.03 5.11 71.28
C VAL A 83 25.93 4.73 72.45
N THR A 84 27.07 5.42 72.56
CA THR A 84 28.07 5.17 73.60
C THR A 84 28.07 6.30 74.63
N TYR A 85 27.90 5.98 75.90
CA TYR A 85 27.80 6.94 77.01
C TYR A 85 29.11 7.02 77.81
N ASN A 86 29.32 8.12 78.54
CA ASN A 86 30.34 8.22 79.57
C ASN A 86 29.72 7.89 80.95
N ASP A 87 30.09 6.75 81.52
CA ASP A 87 29.39 6.07 82.63
C ASP A 87 29.59 6.67 84.04
N ASN A 88 30.19 7.86 84.15
CA ASN A 88 30.49 8.49 85.45
C ASN A 88 29.27 9.12 86.19
N ASN A 89 28.02 9.00 85.69
CA ASN A 89 26.84 9.62 86.32
C ASN A 89 25.52 8.85 86.05
N THR A 90 25.32 7.74 86.77
CA THR A 90 24.35 6.67 86.45
C THR A 90 22.85 7.02 86.59
N LEU A 91 22.45 8.11 87.26
CA LEU A 91 21.02 8.46 87.45
C LEU A 91 20.53 9.64 86.59
N LYS A 92 21.41 10.46 86.04
CA LYS A 92 21.06 11.56 85.12
C LYS A 92 21.26 11.17 83.65
N ALA A 93 22.15 10.21 83.37
CA ALA A 93 22.39 9.70 82.04
C ALA A 93 21.19 8.96 81.43
N SER A 94 20.34 8.31 82.24
CA SER A 94 19.21 7.49 81.76
C SER A 94 18.04 8.30 81.21
N SER A 95 17.65 9.41 81.84
CA SER A 95 16.58 10.29 81.34
C SER A 95 17.03 11.16 80.15
N ILE A 96 18.29 11.56 80.14
CA ILE A 96 18.91 12.32 79.04
C ILE A 96 19.12 11.41 77.82
N GLY A 97 19.58 10.17 78.02
CA GLY A 97 19.71 9.15 76.98
C GLY A 97 18.35 8.79 76.37
N ALA A 98 17.31 8.64 77.19
CA ALA A 98 15.94 8.40 76.69
C ALA A 98 15.42 9.56 75.81
N ALA A 99 15.69 10.82 76.21
CA ALA A 99 15.35 11.98 75.40
C ALA A 99 16.13 12.03 74.08
N ALA A 100 17.42 11.68 74.10
CA ALA A 100 18.23 11.56 72.89
C ALA A 100 17.72 10.46 71.95
N MET A 101 17.42 9.28 72.48
CA MET A 101 16.86 8.17 71.69
C MET A 101 15.52 8.53 71.06
N SER A 102 14.65 9.27 71.76
CA SER A 102 13.40 9.78 71.19
C SER A 102 13.64 10.72 69.99
N LYS A 103 14.68 11.56 70.04
CA LYS A 103 15.06 12.46 68.94
C LYS A 103 15.72 11.72 67.78
N ILE A 104 16.57 10.73 68.08
CA ILE A 104 17.15 9.83 67.07
C ILE A 104 16.03 9.11 66.32
N ASN A 105 15.07 8.51 67.04
CA ASN A 105 13.91 7.85 66.42
C ASN A 105 13.11 8.82 65.54
N ALA A 106 12.88 10.06 65.99
CA ALA A 106 12.17 11.06 65.20
C ALA A 106 12.94 11.50 63.93
N ALA A 107 14.26 11.66 64.01
CA ALA A 107 15.11 12.01 62.88
C ALA A 107 15.19 10.88 61.84
N VAL A 108 15.32 9.63 62.30
CA VAL A 108 15.31 8.44 61.43
C VAL A 108 13.96 8.29 60.73
N LEU A 109 12.83 8.41 61.45
CA LEU A 109 11.50 8.35 60.85
C LEU A 109 11.26 9.44 59.79
N LYS A 110 11.75 10.66 60.04
CA LYS A 110 11.64 11.78 59.11
C LYS A 110 12.46 11.55 57.83
N GLY A 111 13.69 11.02 57.95
CA GLY A 111 14.54 10.69 56.81
C GLY A 111 13.97 9.57 55.93
N VAL A 112 13.48 8.49 56.54
CA VAL A 112 12.90 7.35 55.81
C VAL A 112 11.60 7.72 55.12
N SER A 113 10.72 8.47 55.80
CA SER A 113 9.42 8.88 55.24
C SER A 113 9.54 9.81 54.03
N SER A 114 10.57 10.66 53.99
CA SER A 114 10.81 11.54 52.83
C SER A 114 11.22 10.78 51.57
N THR A 115 12.03 9.73 51.73
CA THR A 115 12.61 8.97 50.61
C THR A 115 11.61 7.98 50.02
N THR A 116 10.90 7.21 50.86
CA THR A 116 9.94 6.20 50.37
C THR A 116 8.68 6.80 49.77
N VAL A 117 8.21 7.95 50.27
CA VAL A 117 7.02 8.61 49.72
C VAL A 117 7.31 9.22 48.35
N GLY A 118 8.51 9.77 48.13
CA GLY A 118 8.91 10.32 46.82
C GLY A 118 8.91 9.27 45.71
N THR A 119 9.60 8.15 45.93
CA THR A 119 9.72 7.08 44.92
C THR A 119 8.38 6.44 44.56
N VAL A 120 7.49 6.25 45.52
CA VAL A 120 6.13 5.73 45.27
C VAL A 120 5.30 6.72 44.45
N VAL A 121 5.40 8.03 44.74
CA VAL A 121 4.71 9.07 43.99
C VAL A 121 5.19 9.11 42.54
N ASP A 122 6.49 9.04 42.30
CA ASP A 122 7.08 9.04 40.95
C ASP A 122 6.71 7.78 40.16
N GLY A 123 6.68 6.62 40.82
CA GLY A 123 6.21 5.37 40.23
C GLY A 123 4.74 5.42 39.80
N VAL A 124 3.87 6.00 40.64
CA VAL A 124 2.44 6.20 40.31
C VAL A 124 2.25 7.20 39.17
N GLN A 125 3.05 8.28 39.14
CA GLN A 125 3.03 9.24 38.03
C GLN A 125 3.44 8.59 36.71
N SER A 126 4.56 7.84 36.73
CA SER A 126 5.08 7.11 35.57
C SER A 126 4.07 6.08 35.05
N LEU A 127 3.42 5.34 35.95
CA LEU A 127 2.33 4.42 35.58
C LEU A 127 1.16 5.18 34.94
N GLY A 128 0.77 6.32 35.50
CA GLY A 128 -0.27 7.19 34.95
C GLY A 128 0.05 7.65 33.52
N ASP A 129 1.30 8.03 33.26
CA ASP A 129 1.77 8.44 31.93
C ASP A 129 1.82 7.26 30.95
N GLY A 130 2.25 6.08 31.41
CA GLY A 130 2.18 4.84 30.64
C GLY A 130 0.75 4.48 30.24
N LEU A 131 -0.21 4.59 31.16
CA LEU A 131 -1.63 4.33 30.90
C LEU A 131 -2.24 5.35 29.93
N ARG A 132 -1.89 6.65 30.04
CA ARG A 132 -2.31 7.68 29.07
C ARG A 132 -1.75 7.38 27.68
N THR A 133 -0.49 6.98 27.60
CA THR A 133 0.16 6.60 26.33
C THR A 133 -0.53 5.39 25.70
N ALA A 134 -0.83 4.35 26.49
CA ALA A 134 -1.55 3.17 26.03
C ALA A 134 -2.98 3.50 25.55
N ALA A 135 -3.69 4.39 26.26
CA ALA A 135 -5.02 4.86 25.88
C ALA A 135 -4.97 5.62 24.54
N ASN A 136 -3.99 6.50 24.36
CA ASN A 136 -3.78 7.23 23.11
C ASN A 136 -3.46 6.28 21.95
N GLY A 137 -2.55 5.32 22.15
CA GLY A 137 -2.22 4.30 21.15
C GLY A 137 -3.41 3.42 20.77
N SER A 138 -4.26 3.07 21.74
CA SER A 138 -5.51 2.35 21.49
C SER A 138 -6.51 3.19 20.68
N GLY A 139 -6.57 4.50 20.92
CA GLY A 139 -7.35 5.44 20.11
C GLY A 139 -6.87 5.48 18.66
N GLN A 140 -5.55 5.63 18.45
CA GLN A 140 -4.95 5.63 17.11
C GLN A 140 -5.21 4.32 16.36
N LEU A 141 -5.13 3.17 17.05
CA LEU A 141 -5.43 1.87 16.45
C LEU A 141 -6.90 1.77 16.02
N ARG A 142 -7.83 2.25 16.85
CA ARG A 142 -9.27 2.29 16.50
C ARG A 142 -9.51 3.18 15.27
N ASP A 143 -8.87 4.34 15.21
CA ASP A 143 -9.04 5.26 14.10
C ASP A 143 -8.45 4.67 12.80
N GLY A 144 -7.26 4.06 12.88
CA GLY A 144 -6.65 3.36 11.74
C GLY A 144 -7.46 2.16 11.25
N THR A 145 -8.07 1.38 12.16
CA THR A 145 -8.96 0.27 11.78
C THR A 145 -10.27 0.76 11.16
N SER A 146 -10.79 1.92 11.60
CA SER A 146 -11.92 2.58 10.94
C SER A 146 -11.57 2.99 9.51
N GLN A 147 -10.44 3.67 9.32
CA GLN A 147 -9.97 4.08 7.98
C GLN A 147 -9.75 2.88 7.06
N LEU A 148 -9.18 1.78 7.57
CA LEU A 148 -9.01 0.55 6.81
C LEU A 148 -10.35 -0.03 6.36
N ARG A 149 -11.35 -0.08 7.25
CA ARG A 149 -12.70 -0.55 6.92
C ARG A 149 -13.33 0.33 5.85
N ASP A 150 -13.23 1.64 5.99
CA ASP A 150 -13.83 2.59 5.05
C ASP A 150 -13.16 2.47 3.67
N GLY A 151 -11.83 2.37 3.62
CA GLY A 151 -11.10 2.12 2.37
C GLY A 151 -11.41 0.74 1.73
N ALA A 152 -11.68 -0.29 2.53
CA ALA A 152 -12.12 -1.58 2.02
C ALA A 152 -13.54 -1.51 1.41
N ASN A 153 -14.44 -0.72 1.99
CA ASN A 153 -15.76 -0.46 1.44
C ASN A 153 -15.66 0.33 0.13
N ASP A 154 -14.85 1.39 0.08
CA ASP A 154 -14.61 2.16 -1.15
C ASP A 154 -14.07 1.28 -2.28
N LEU A 155 -13.16 0.35 -1.96
CA LEU A 155 -12.65 -0.62 -2.94
C LEU A 155 -13.76 -1.56 -3.43
N ALA A 156 -14.58 -2.09 -2.52
CA ALA A 156 -15.70 -2.96 -2.87
C ALA A 156 -16.71 -2.23 -3.77
N ASP A 157 -17.06 -0.99 -3.43
CA ASP A 157 -17.96 -0.15 -4.21
C ASP A 157 -17.37 0.21 -5.57
N GLY A 158 -16.06 0.45 -5.66
CA GLY A 158 -15.35 0.66 -6.92
C GLY A 158 -15.41 -0.57 -7.83
N ILE A 159 -15.26 -1.77 -7.27
CA ILE A 159 -15.34 -3.04 -8.01
C ILE A 159 -16.76 -3.27 -8.51
N VAL A 160 -17.76 -3.16 -7.65
CA VAL A 160 -19.17 -3.45 -7.97
C VAL A 160 -19.78 -2.36 -8.85
N GLY A 161 -19.49 -1.09 -8.55
CA GLY A 161 -20.12 0.05 -9.21
C GLY A 161 -19.47 0.46 -10.52
N ARG A 162 -18.17 0.16 -10.74
CA ARG A 162 -17.45 0.59 -11.94
C ARG A 162 -16.81 -0.55 -12.70
N LEU A 163 -15.99 -1.37 -12.04
CA LEU A 163 -15.18 -2.36 -12.74
C LEU A 163 -16.02 -3.49 -13.34
N ALA A 164 -16.89 -4.12 -12.56
CA ALA A 164 -17.74 -5.23 -13.04
C ALA A 164 -18.71 -4.80 -14.18
N PRO A 165 -19.40 -3.65 -14.08
CA PRO A 165 -20.18 -3.11 -15.20
C PRO A 165 -19.32 -2.81 -16.43
N GLY A 166 -18.13 -2.23 -16.24
CA GLY A 166 -17.19 -1.92 -17.32
C GLY A 166 -16.71 -3.16 -18.08
N VAL A 167 -16.36 -4.22 -17.36
CA VAL A 167 -16.00 -5.52 -17.95
C VAL A 167 -17.17 -6.13 -18.72
N THR A 168 -18.38 -6.06 -18.16
CA THR A 168 -19.60 -6.55 -18.83
C THR A 168 -19.89 -5.76 -20.11
N ALA A 169 -19.73 -4.44 -20.09
CA ALA A 169 -19.89 -3.58 -21.25
C ALA A 169 -18.84 -3.88 -22.34
N ALA A 170 -17.59 -4.11 -21.94
CA ALA A 170 -16.52 -4.50 -22.85
C ALA A 170 -16.79 -5.86 -23.51
N ALA A 171 -17.27 -6.85 -22.75
CA ALA A 171 -17.66 -8.16 -23.29
C ALA A 171 -18.77 -8.03 -24.35
N ARG A 172 -19.83 -7.28 -24.05
CA ARG A 172 -20.90 -6.98 -25.03
C ARG A 172 -20.39 -6.21 -26.25
N GLY A 173 -19.42 -5.32 -26.05
CA GLY A 173 -18.76 -4.61 -27.15
C GLY A 173 -17.98 -5.55 -28.07
N ALA A 174 -17.25 -6.50 -27.49
CA ALA A 174 -16.53 -7.53 -28.22
C ALA A 174 -17.48 -8.44 -29.02
N GLU A 175 -18.60 -8.88 -28.42
CA GLU A 175 -19.64 -9.67 -29.11
C GLU A 175 -20.20 -8.92 -30.33
N LYS A 176 -20.52 -7.63 -30.19
CA LYS A 176 -20.99 -6.81 -31.32
C LYS A 176 -19.97 -6.67 -32.44
N VAL A 177 -18.68 -6.60 -32.11
CA VAL A 177 -17.60 -6.55 -33.10
C VAL A 177 -17.48 -7.88 -33.84
N ASP A 178 -17.60 -9.01 -33.12
CA ASP A 178 -17.60 -10.33 -33.73
C ASP A 178 -18.80 -10.51 -34.68
N ASP A 179 -20.01 -10.17 -34.22
CA ASP A 179 -21.22 -10.19 -35.04
C ASP A 179 -21.08 -9.33 -36.29
N GLY A 180 -20.54 -8.11 -36.15
CA GLY A 180 -20.27 -7.21 -37.27
C GLY A 180 -19.24 -7.77 -38.25
N ALA A 181 -18.19 -8.41 -37.76
CA ALA A 181 -17.18 -9.07 -38.59
C ALA A 181 -17.76 -10.26 -39.36
N GLN A 182 -18.63 -11.05 -38.72
CA GLN A 182 -19.36 -12.14 -39.38
C GLN A 182 -20.28 -11.60 -40.49
N GLN A 183 -21.04 -10.53 -40.22
CA GLN A 183 -21.89 -9.89 -41.23
C GLN A 183 -21.11 -9.37 -42.44
N VAL A 184 -19.93 -8.77 -42.21
CA VAL A 184 -19.03 -8.34 -43.29
C VAL A 184 -18.53 -9.53 -44.10
N SER A 185 -18.09 -10.61 -43.44
CA SER A 185 -17.64 -11.84 -44.09
C SER A 185 -18.74 -12.45 -44.96
N ASP A 186 -19.97 -12.50 -44.45
CA ASP A 186 -21.14 -13.00 -45.18
C ASP A 186 -21.49 -12.11 -46.37
N GLY A 187 -21.44 -10.80 -46.19
CA GLY A 187 -21.63 -9.81 -47.25
C GLY A 187 -20.59 -9.95 -48.37
N LEU A 188 -19.32 -10.16 -48.03
CA LEU A 188 -18.23 -10.37 -48.99
C LEU A 188 -18.39 -11.69 -49.75
N ARG A 189 -18.84 -12.77 -49.10
CA ARG A 189 -19.18 -14.03 -49.79
C ARG A 189 -20.32 -13.85 -50.78
N ARG A 190 -21.37 -13.13 -50.39
CA ARG A 190 -22.49 -12.81 -51.29
C ARG A 190 -22.05 -11.94 -52.47
N LEU A 191 -21.17 -10.97 -52.23
CA LEU A 191 -20.58 -10.15 -53.28
C LEU A 191 -19.83 -11.01 -54.29
N GLN A 192 -18.96 -11.92 -53.81
CA GLN A 192 -18.21 -12.83 -54.67
C GLN A 192 -19.13 -13.70 -55.54
N THR A 193 -20.15 -14.33 -54.92
CA THR A 193 -21.14 -15.13 -55.66
C THR A 193 -21.89 -14.28 -56.69
N GLY A 194 -22.30 -13.06 -56.34
CA GLY A 194 -22.96 -12.15 -57.29
C GLY A 194 -22.04 -11.73 -58.44
N THR A 195 -20.75 -11.52 -58.18
CA THR A 195 -19.74 -11.25 -59.20
C THR A 195 -19.55 -12.46 -60.14
N ASP A 196 -19.53 -13.68 -59.60
CA ASP A 196 -19.45 -14.92 -60.40
C ASP A 196 -20.67 -15.06 -61.33
N GLU A 197 -21.88 -14.87 -60.79
CA GLU A 197 -23.12 -14.94 -61.55
C GLU A 197 -23.18 -13.87 -62.65
N LEU A 198 -22.79 -12.63 -62.33
CA LEU A 198 -22.74 -11.53 -63.28
C LEU A 198 -21.69 -11.79 -64.37
N GLY A 199 -20.52 -12.32 -64.01
CA GLY A 199 -19.47 -12.69 -64.97
C GLY A 199 -19.92 -13.79 -65.93
N ALA A 200 -20.62 -14.82 -65.43
CA ALA A 200 -21.22 -15.86 -66.27
C ALA A 200 -22.33 -15.30 -67.19
N GLY A 201 -23.11 -14.33 -66.71
CA GLY A 201 -24.09 -13.60 -67.53
C GLY A 201 -23.43 -12.77 -68.63
N ALA A 202 -22.38 -12.02 -68.29
CA ALA A 202 -21.62 -11.18 -69.23
C ALA A 202 -20.94 -12.02 -70.32
N THR A 203 -20.39 -13.19 -69.95
CA THR A 203 -19.80 -14.13 -70.90
C THR A 203 -20.84 -14.63 -71.90
N ARG A 204 -22.02 -15.09 -71.42
CA ARG A 204 -23.12 -15.52 -72.30
C ARG A 204 -23.60 -14.41 -73.23
N LEU A 205 -23.65 -13.16 -72.75
CA LEU A 205 -24.00 -12.01 -73.57
C LEU A 205 -22.93 -11.75 -74.65
N ALA A 206 -21.66 -11.79 -74.28
CA ALA A 206 -20.54 -11.62 -75.22
C ALA A 206 -20.57 -12.71 -76.31
N ASP A 207 -20.75 -13.97 -75.91
CA ASP A 207 -20.87 -15.12 -76.83
C ASP A 207 -22.05 -14.94 -77.79
N GLY A 208 -23.23 -14.54 -77.29
CA GLY A 208 -24.40 -14.31 -78.14
C GLY A 208 -24.24 -13.14 -79.11
N ILE A 209 -23.48 -12.11 -78.74
CA ILE A 209 -23.12 -11.01 -79.66
C ILE A 209 -22.13 -11.50 -80.71
N ASP A 210 -21.14 -12.32 -80.33
CA ASP A 210 -20.17 -12.90 -81.24
C ASP A 210 -20.84 -13.81 -82.28
N ASP A 211 -21.80 -14.63 -81.85
CA ASP A 211 -22.64 -15.45 -82.72
C ASP A 211 -23.46 -14.60 -83.69
N LEU A 212 -24.05 -13.50 -83.22
CA LEU A 212 -24.80 -12.57 -84.08
C LEU A 212 -23.89 -11.90 -85.12
N VAL A 213 -22.73 -11.40 -84.70
CA VAL A 213 -21.72 -10.79 -85.57
C VAL A 213 -21.23 -11.78 -86.64
N GLY A 214 -21.02 -13.04 -86.24
CA GLY A 214 -20.67 -14.14 -87.13
C GLY A 214 -21.78 -14.46 -88.13
N THR A 215 -23.02 -14.57 -87.66
CA THR A 215 -24.21 -14.86 -88.49
C THR A 215 -24.50 -13.77 -89.51
N VAL A 216 -24.36 -12.51 -89.12
CA VAL A 216 -24.50 -11.35 -90.02
C VAL A 216 -23.30 -11.21 -90.96
N ASN A 217 -22.18 -11.89 -90.67
CA ASN A 217 -20.90 -11.72 -91.34
C ASN A 217 -20.52 -10.23 -91.40
N LEU A 218 -20.55 -9.60 -90.22
CA LEU A 218 -20.34 -8.16 -90.06
C LEU A 218 -19.12 -7.62 -90.81
N PRO A 219 -17.94 -8.28 -90.81
CA PRO A 219 -16.78 -7.81 -91.57
C PRO A 219 -17.02 -7.75 -93.08
N THR A 220 -17.87 -8.62 -93.60
CA THR A 220 -18.25 -8.63 -95.02
C THR A 220 -19.29 -7.56 -95.31
N VAL A 221 -20.26 -7.36 -94.41
CA VAL A 221 -21.24 -6.26 -94.53
C VAL A 221 -20.54 -4.91 -94.49
N ASP A 222 -19.63 -4.69 -93.53
CA ASP A 222 -18.85 -3.46 -93.39
C ASP A 222 -18.02 -3.15 -94.64
N ARG A 223 -17.29 -4.15 -95.16
CA ARG A 223 -16.56 -4.02 -96.44
C ARG A 223 -17.49 -3.69 -97.61
N THR A 224 -18.68 -4.28 -97.65
CA THR A 224 -19.66 -4.06 -98.73
C THR A 224 -20.25 -2.65 -98.65
N VAL A 225 -20.58 -2.17 -97.45
CA VAL A 225 -21.04 -0.78 -97.21
C VAL A 225 -19.97 0.21 -97.64
N ALA A 226 -18.71 0.00 -97.24
CA ALA A 226 -17.59 0.86 -97.63
C ALA A 226 -17.36 0.89 -99.16
N GLN A 227 -17.53 -0.24 -99.85
CA GLN A 227 -17.43 -0.32 -101.31
C GLN A 227 -18.61 0.40 -102.00
N LEU A 228 -19.84 0.19 -101.54
CA LEU A 228 -21.04 0.85 -102.08
C LEU A 228 -20.96 2.37 -101.95
N GLN A 229 -20.51 2.86 -100.81
CA GLN A 229 -20.40 4.30 -100.55
C GLN A 229 -19.34 4.97 -101.43
N LYS A 230 -18.26 4.25 -101.78
CA LYS A 230 -17.28 4.69 -102.79
C LYS A 230 -17.83 4.68 -104.21
N ALA A 231 -18.60 3.65 -104.57
CA ALA A 231 -19.15 3.48 -105.92
C ALA A 231 -20.36 4.41 -106.20
N ALA A 232 -21.12 4.77 -105.18
CA ALA A 232 -22.33 5.58 -105.27
C ALA A 232 -22.41 6.60 -104.12
N PRO A 233 -21.63 7.70 -104.17
CA PRO A 233 -21.53 8.67 -103.07
C PRO A 233 -22.84 9.43 -102.74
N GLY A 234 -23.87 9.33 -103.58
CA GLY A 234 -25.18 9.95 -103.35
C GLY A 234 -26.18 9.12 -102.53
N VAL A 235 -25.83 7.88 -102.14
CA VAL A 235 -26.70 7.01 -101.34
C VAL A 235 -26.46 7.25 -99.84
N ASP A 236 -27.51 7.56 -99.09
CA ASP A 236 -27.42 7.71 -97.63
C ASP A 236 -27.40 6.34 -96.93
N LEU A 237 -26.22 5.96 -96.42
CA LEU A 237 -25.98 4.75 -95.64
C LEU A 237 -25.66 5.05 -94.17
N SER A 238 -25.88 6.28 -93.71
CA SER A 238 -25.49 6.75 -92.38
C SER A 238 -26.10 5.89 -91.26
N LYS A 239 -27.39 5.56 -91.35
CA LYS A 239 -28.10 4.72 -90.37
C LYS A 239 -27.55 3.30 -90.29
N LEU A 240 -27.16 2.72 -91.43
CA LEU A 240 -26.60 1.37 -91.47
C LEU A 240 -25.19 1.36 -90.88
N THR A 241 -24.37 2.37 -91.23
CA THR A 241 -23.02 2.54 -90.68
C THR A 241 -23.08 2.70 -89.15
N ALA A 242 -23.98 3.55 -88.65
CA ALA A 242 -24.18 3.73 -87.21
C ALA A 242 -24.63 2.44 -86.49
N LEU A 243 -25.43 1.60 -87.16
CA LEU A 243 -25.85 0.30 -86.60
C LEU A 243 -24.66 -0.68 -86.53
N LEU A 244 -23.81 -0.72 -87.56
CA LEU A 244 -22.60 -1.56 -87.60
C LEU A 244 -21.61 -1.14 -86.52
N ASP A 245 -21.36 0.16 -86.40
CA ASP A 245 -20.50 0.74 -85.36
C ASP A 245 -21.05 0.42 -83.97
N GLY A 246 -22.36 0.59 -83.77
CA GLY A 246 -23.03 0.26 -82.51
C GLY A 246 -22.90 -1.22 -82.14
N LEU A 247 -23.01 -2.13 -83.11
CA LEU A 247 -22.84 -3.56 -82.88
C LEU A 247 -21.37 -3.93 -82.58
N SER A 248 -20.41 -3.33 -83.28
CA SER A 248 -18.98 -3.50 -82.98
C SER A 248 -18.63 -2.96 -81.59
N GLN A 249 -19.18 -1.81 -81.21
CA GLN A 249 -18.99 -1.23 -79.89
C GLN A 249 -19.60 -2.13 -78.82
N LEU A 250 -20.81 -2.64 -79.04
CA LEU A 250 -21.48 -3.57 -78.13
C LEU A 250 -20.68 -4.86 -77.95
N GLN A 251 -20.10 -5.41 -79.02
CA GLN A 251 -19.23 -6.58 -78.99
C GLN A 251 -17.96 -6.32 -78.16
N SER A 252 -17.30 -5.19 -78.36
CA SER A 252 -16.10 -4.84 -77.58
C SER A 252 -16.43 -4.62 -76.10
N GLY A 253 -17.53 -3.92 -75.81
CA GLY A 253 -17.97 -3.62 -74.45
C GLY A 253 -18.42 -4.86 -73.68
N SER A 254 -19.14 -5.80 -74.31
CA SER A 254 -19.56 -7.04 -73.66
C SER A 254 -18.37 -7.92 -73.29
N ARG A 255 -17.37 -8.03 -74.17
CA ARG A 255 -16.11 -8.75 -73.88
C ARG A 255 -15.31 -8.08 -72.78
N GLN A 256 -15.23 -6.75 -72.77
CA GLN A 256 -14.54 -6.01 -71.71
C GLN A 256 -15.20 -6.26 -70.35
N ILE A 257 -16.53 -6.17 -70.26
CA ILE A 257 -17.27 -6.45 -69.02
C ILE A 257 -17.09 -7.91 -68.60
N ALA A 258 -17.16 -8.86 -69.54
CA ALA A 258 -16.91 -10.27 -69.23
C ALA A 258 -15.50 -10.47 -68.65
N THR A 259 -14.48 -9.83 -69.24
CA THR A 259 -13.10 -9.88 -68.75
C THR A 259 -12.98 -9.29 -67.35
N GLU A 260 -13.53 -8.09 -67.10
CA GLU A 260 -13.46 -7.42 -65.79
C GLU A 260 -14.09 -8.23 -64.65
N LEU A 261 -15.08 -9.06 -64.95
CA LEU A 261 -15.82 -9.86 -63.96
C LEU A 261 -15.28 -11.29 -63.79
N THR A 262 -14.61 -11.84 -64.81
CA THR A 262 -14.21 -13.26 -64.85
C THR A 262 -12.70 -13.48 -64.82
N ASP A 263 -11.89 -12.54 -65.31
CA ASP A 263 -10.44 -12.65 -65.28
C ASP A 263 -9.91 -12.34 -63.87
N PRO A 264 -9.25 -13.30 -63.18
CA PRO A 264 -8.69 -13.06 -61.85
C PRO A 264 -7.68 -11.91 -61.77
N SER A 265 -7.07 -11.52 -62.89
CA SER A 265 -6.11 -10.42 -62.98
C SER A 265 -6.76 -9.06 -63.26
N ALA A 266 -8.05 -9.03 -63.64
CA ALA A 266 -8.76 -7.79 -63.85
C ALA A 266 -8.92 -6.98 -62.56
N ALA A 267 -8.96 -5.65 -62.68
CA ALA A 267 -8.94 -4.76 -61.52
C ALA A 267 -10.16 -4.97 -60.61
N TYR A 268 -11.36 -5.12 -61.19
CA TYR A 268 -12.56 -5.37 -60.41
C TYR A 268 -12.51 -6.74 -59.72
N ARG A 269 -12.25 -7.81 -60.48
CA ARG A 269 -12.24 -9.18 -59.96
C ARG A 269 -11.18 -9.40 -58.88
N SER A 270 -9.94 -8.97 -59.14
CA SER A 270 -8.85 -9.05 -58.17
C SER A 270 -9.15 -8.27 -56.89
N GLY A 271 -9.85 -7.13 -56.98
CA GLY A 271 -10.32 -6.36 -55.82
C GLY A 271 -11.32 -7.14 -54.95
N VAL A 272 -12.32 -7.78 -55.57
CA VAL A 272 -13.30 -8.62 -54.87
C VAL A 272 -12.62 -9.82 -54.21
N ASP A 273 -11.75 -10.52 -54.94
CA ASP A 273 -11.05 -11.69 -54.40
C ASP A 273 -10.10 -11.31 -53.24
N THR A 274 -9.44 -10.15 -53.33
CA THR A 274 -8.58 -9.63 -52.24
C THR A 274 -9.38 -9.33 -50.98
N LEU A 275 -10.57 -8.72 -51.11
CA LEU A 275 -11.45 -8.43 -49.97
C LEU A 275 -11.90 -9.72 -49.28
N VAL A 276 -12.27 -10.74 -50.05
CA VAL A 276 -12.70 -12.04 -49.51
C VAL A 276 -11.55 -12.81 -48.85
N VAL A 277 -10.36 -12.80 -49.44
CA VAL A 277 -9.18 -13.45 -48.83
C VAL A 277 -8.76 -12.72 -47.56
N GLY A 278 -8.78 -11.38 -47.57
CA GLY A 278 -8.51 -10.55 -46.40
C GLY A 278 -9.52 -10.74 -45.27
N SER A 279 -10.78 -11.10 -45.56
CA SER A 279 -11.77 -11.42 -44.52
C SER A 279 -11.60 -12.83 -43.92
N ARG A 280 -10.78 -13.71 -44.52
CA ARG A 280 -10.50 -15.06 -44.01
C ARG A 280 -9.31 -15.13 -43.05
N THR A 281 -8.51 -14.06 -42.90
CA THR A 281 -7.51 -13.99 -41.84
C THR A 281 -8.21 -13.92 -40.48
N ASP A 282 -8.31 -15.09 -39.87
CA ASP A 282 -9.07 -15.47 -38.69
C ASP A 282 -9.05 -14.47 -37.50
N PRO A 283 -10.14 -13.70 -37.28
CA PRO A 283 -10.31 -12.87 -36.09
C PRO A 283 -10.34 -13.68 -34.78
N SER A 284 -10.68 -14.98 -34.86
CA SER A 284 -10.78 -15.88 -33.69
C SER A 284 -9.45 -16.08 -32.99
N ARG A 285 -8.32 -15.90 -33.68
CA ARG A 285 -6.98 -15.96 -33.06
C ARG A 285 -6.68 -14.76 -32.17
N CYS A 286 -7.30 -13.60 -32.44
CA CYS A 286 -7.17 -12.43 -31.59
C CYS A 286 -8.05 -12.55 -30.33
N PHE A 287 -9.26 -13.11 -30.44
CA PHE A 287 -10.22 -13.16 -29.32
C PHE A 287 -10.11 -14.38 -28.40
N ARG A 288 -9.57 -15.52 -28.84
CA ARG A 288 -9.32 -16.68 -27.94
C ARG A 288 -8.34 -16.38 -26.81
N ARG A 289 -7.57 -15.30 -26.88
CA ARG A 289 -6.71 -14.83 -25.79
C ARG A 289 -7.45 -14.05 -24.69
N ALA A 290 -8.72 -13.69 -24.92
CA ALA A 290 -9.55 -12.93 -24.00
C ALA A 290 -10.64 -13.76 -23.29
N GLN A 291 -10.65 -15.10 -23.45
CA GLN A 291 -11.43 -15.95 -22.55
C GLN A 291 -10.80 -15.90 -21.15
N VAL A 292 -11.42 -15.06 -20.34
CA VAL A 292 -11.25 -14.97 -18.89
C VAL A 292 -11.28 -16.37 -18.32
N VAL A 293 -10.14 -16.76 -17.74
CA VAL A 293 -10.04 -17.87 -16.80
C VAL A 293 -10.93 -17.53 -15.61
N SER A 294 -12.21 -17.86 -15.71
CA SER A 294 -13.09 -18.04 -14.55
C SER A 294 -12.75 -19.41 -13.97
N ALA A 295 -11.56 -19.52 -13.38
CA ALA A 295 -11.32 -20.54 -12.38
C ALA A 295 -11.80 -19.94 -11.06
N SER A 296 -12.83 -20.55 -10.50
CA SER A 296 -13.13 -20.52 -9.07
C SER A 296 -11.81 -20.45 -8.27
N SER A 297 -11.74 -19.51 -7.33
CA SER A 297 -10.58 -19.12 -6.50
C SER A 297 -9.46 -18.29 -7.16
N GLY A 298 -9.58 -16.96 -7.06
CA GLY A 298 -8.45 -16.02 -7.10
C GLY A 298 -8.28 -15.24 -8.41
N LEU A 299 -8.71 -13.99 -8.40
CA LEU A 299 -8.49 -13.02 -9.47
C LEU A 299 -6.97 -12.79 -9.66
N ARG A 300 -6.38 -13.33 -10.74
CA ARG A 300 -5.03 -12.97 -11.20
C ARG A 300 -5.12 -12.23 -12.53
N VAL A 301 -4.92 -10.92 -12.47
CA VAL A 301 -4.70 -10.07 -13.66
C VAL A 301 -3.23 -10.23 -14.06
N ALA A 302 -2.98 -10.96 -15.15
CA ALA A 302 -1.66 -11.01 -15.77
C ALA A 302 -1.67 -10.12 -17.02
N ILE A 303 -1.12 -8.91 -16.89
CA ILE A 303 -0.73 -8.10 -18.04
C ILE A 303 0.66 -8.62 -18.46
N ARG A 304 0.76 -9.32 -19.59
CA ARG A 304 2.05 -9.53 -20.26
C ARG A 304 2.18 -8.48 -21.36
N SER A 305 3.23 -7.68 -21.23
CA SER A 305 3.85 -6.86 -22.29
C SER A 305 4.27 -7.71 -23.48
#